data_AF-E1QRB0-F1
#
_entry.id   AF-E1QRB0-F1
#
_cell.length_a   1.000
_cell.length_b   1.000
_cell.length_c   1.000
_cell.angle_alpha   90.00
_cell.angle_beta   90.00
_cell.angle_gamma   90.00
#
_symmetry.space_group_name_H-M   'P 1'
#
loop_
_entity.id
_entity.type
_entity.pdbx_description
1 polymer ?
#
loop_
_entity_poly.entity_id
_entity_poly.type
_entity_poly.pdbx_seq_one_letter_code
_entity_poly.pdbx_strand_id
1 'polypeptide(L)'
;MAKVVFLIMSDDVKMDLALTMAANTVSTNRYEDFKVIFWGPAQERLLRLEGPAKDNFEKLLKAGAIDSACINYARNKGIDQQLTKIGIKLHPAGDRVAYYINNGYQVLVF
;
A
#
# COMPACT_ATOMS: atom_id res chain seq x y z
N MET A 1 18.81 -8.37 -7.83
CA MET A 1 17.84 -7.33 -8.24
C MET A 1 17.42 -6.57 -6.99
N ALA A 2 16.85 -5.37 -7.08
CA ALA A 2 16.47 -4.62 -5.87
C ALA A 2 15.17 -5.18 -5.24
N LYS A 3 15.02 -5.02 -3.92
CA LYS A 3 13.76 -5.22 -3.18
C LYS A 3 13.17 -3.86 -2.84
N VAL A 4 11.87 -3.68 -3.03
CA VAL A 4 11.25 -2.35 -2.89
C VAL A 4 9.94 -2.40 -2.13
N VAL A 5 9.71 -1.40 -1.28
CA VAL A 5 8.42 -1.12 -0.66
C VAL A 5 7.93 0.24 -1.12
N PHE A 6 6.68 0.31 -1.56
CA PHE A 6 5.99 1.58 -1.74
C PHE A 6 5.25 1.92 -0.45
N LEU A 7 5.61 3.03 0.17
CA LEU A 7 4.86 3.64 1.27
C LEU A 7 3.97 4.73 0.68
N ILE A 8 2.69 4.42 0.50
CA ILE A 8 1.72 5.34 -0.10
C ILE A 8 0.98 6.08 1.02
N MET A 9 1.18 7.39 1.09
CA MET A 9 0.60 8.27 2.10
C MET A 9 -0.37 9.31 1.53
N SER A 10 -0.17 9.71 0.28
CA SER A 10 -1.01 10.67 -0.42
C SER A 10 -2.46 10.18 -0.61
N ASP A 11 -3.40 11.12 -0.64
CA ASP A 11 -4.79 10.91 -1.04
C ASP A 11 -5.18 11.73 -2.28
N ASP A 12 -4.19 12.28 -2.98
CA ASP A 12 -4.34 13.09 -4.19
C ASP A 12 -3.87 12.32 -5.45
N VAL A 13 -3.61 13.04 -6.54
CA VAL A 13 -3.12 12.46 -7.81
C VAL A 13 -1.87 11.59 -7.64
N LYS A 14 -1.03 11.82 -6.61
CA LYS A 14 0.17 11.01 -6.37
C LYS A 14 -0.17 9.56 -6.03
N MET A 15 -1.26 9.32 -5.30
CA MET A 15 -1.70 7.95 -5.01
C MET A 15 -2.21 7.24 -6.26
N ASP A 16 -2.82 7.95 -7.22
CA ASP A 16 -3.22 7.33 -8.50
C ASP A 16 -2.00 6.90 -9.32
N LEU A 17 -0.99 7.78 -9.38
CA LEU A 17 0.28 7.48 -10.03
C LEU A 17 1.01 6.33 -9.33
N ALA A 18 1.03 6.32 -7.99
CA ALA A 18 1.65 5.28 -7.18
C ALA A 18 0.94 3.93 -7.38
N LEU A 19 -0.39 3.88 -7.36
CA LEU A 19 -1.18 2.67 -7.62
C LEU A 19 -0.94 2.15 -9.03
N THR A 20 -0.91 3.03 -10.03
CA THR A 20 -0.63 2.66 -11.42
C THR A 20 0.77 2.07 -11.56
N MET A 21 1.78 2.72 -10.97
CA MET A 21 3.15 2.24 -10.99
C MET A 21 3.28 0.90 -10.26
N ALA A 22 2.68 0.77 -9.07
CA ALA A 22 2.68 -0.46 -8.29
C ALA A 22 2.01 -1.62 -9.04
N ALA A 23 0.83 -1.38 -9.63
CA ALA A 23 0.09 -2.38 -10.39
C ALA A 23 0.85 -2.85 -11.63
N ASN A 24 1.62 -1.96 -12.27
CA ASN A 24 2.52 -2.31 -13.36
C ASN A 24 3.76 -3.06 -12.86
N THR A 25 4.28 -2.73 -11.67
CA THR A 25 5.41 -3.43 -11.06
C THR A 25 5.10 -4.91 -10.83
N VAL A 26 3.92 -5.24 -10.30
CA VAL A 26 3.51 -6.64 -10.05
C VAL A 26 3.50 -7.50 -11.32
N SER A 27 3.22 -6.92 -12.49
CA SER A 27 3.24 -7.63 -13.77
C SER A 27 4.63 -7.72 -14.41
N THR A 28 5.68 -7.25 -13.72
CA THR A 28 7.03 -7.18 -14.26
C THR A 28 8.06 -7.73 -13.28
N ASN A 29 9.07 -8.42 -13.78
CA ASN A 29 10.19 -8.88 -12.96
C ASN A 29 11.23 -7.77 -12.72
N ARG A 30 10.78 -6.54 -12.42
CA ARG A 30 11.66 -5.37 -12.19
C ARG A 30 12.39 -5.45 -10.86
N TYR A 31 11.77 -6.06 -9.86
CA TYR A 31 12.29 -6.20 -8.51
C TYR A 31 12.32 -7.67 -8.11
N GLU A 32 13.23 -8.01 -7.22
CA GLU A 32 13.31 -9.33 -6.60
C GLU A 32 12.09 -9.58 -5.68
N ASP A 33 11.69 -8.55 -4.93
CA ASP A 33 10.45 -8.53 -4.17
C ASP A 33 9.87 -7.12 -4.12
N PHE A 34 8.53 -7.04 -4.06
CA PHE A 34 7.77 -5.81 -4.09
C PHE A 34 6.60 -5.85 -3.12
N LYS A 35 6.46 -4.81 -2.30
CA LYS A 35 5.37 -4.66 -1.34
C LYS A 35 4.80 -3.24 -1.32
N VAL A 36 3.55 -3.12 -0.89
CA VAL A 36 2.86 -1.85 -0.69
C VAL A 36 2.39 -1.72 0.75
N ILE A 37 2.67 -0.59 1.37
CA ILE A 37 2.14 -0.18 2.69
C ILE A 37 1.33 1.10 2.48
N PHE A 38 0.12 1.13 3.04
CA PHE A 38 -0.70 2.34 3.08
C PHE A 38 -0.65 2.98 4.48
N TRP A 39 -0.41 4.28 4.54
CA TRP A 39 -0.38 4.98 5.82
C TRP A 39 -0.91 6.41 5.70
N GLY A 40 -1.77 6.84 6.62
CA GLY A 40 -2.24 8.22 6.64
C GLY A 40 -3.47 8.43 5.72
N PRO A 41 -3.63 9.62 5.11
CA PRO A 41 -4.80 9.94 4.28
C PRO A 41 -5.10 8.92 3.18
N ALA A 42 -4.08 8.25 2.62
CA ALA A 42 -4.24 7.13 1.70
C ALA A 42 -5.25 6.07 2.19
N GLN A 43 -5.27 5.79 3.50
CA GLN A 43 -6.19 4.81 4.09
C GLN A 43 -7.66 5.23 4.02
N GLU A 44 -7.96 6.51 4.24
CA GLU A 44 -9.31 7.04 4.06
C GLU A 44 -9.71 6.96 2.58
N ARG A 45 -8.76 7.24 1.68
CA ARG A 45 -9.00 7.17 0.24
C ARG A 45 -9.25 5.76 -0.29
N LEU A 46 -8.63 4.72 0.28
CA LEU A 46 -8.90 3.32 -0.10
C LEU A 46 -10.39 2.96 -0.08
N LEU A 47 -11.16 3.57 0.83
CA LEU A 47 -12.60 3.29 1.00
C LEU A 47 -13.48 3.94 -0.07
N ARG A 48 -12.93 4.84 -0.87
CA ARG A 48 -13.63 5.64 -1.88
C ARG A 48 -12.95 5.60 -3.25
N LEU A 49 -12.13 4.57 -3.50
CA LEU A 49 -11.49 4.40 -4.79
C LEU A 49 -12.51 4.10 -5.88
N GLU A 50 -12.33 4.72 -7.03
CA GLU A 50 -13.15 4.56 -8.22
C GLU A 50 -12.27 4.49 -9.47
N GLY A 51 -12.85 4.02 -10.57
CA GLY A 51 -12.21 3.97 -11.88
C GLY A 51 -10.85 3.26 -11.88
N PRO A 52 -9.86 3.75 -12.66
CA PRO A 52 -8.56 3.07 -12.82
C PRO A 52 -7.79 2.86 -11.51
N ALA A 53 -7.96 3.76 -10.52
CA ALA A 53 -7.30 3.62 -9.23
C ALA A 53 -7.83 2.40 -8.45
N LYS A 54 -9.15 2.16 -8.50
CA LYS A 54 -9.77 0.97 -7.93
C LYS A 54 -9.29 -0.30 -8.59
N ASP A 55 -9.26 -0.34 -9.93
CA ASP A 55 -8.80 -1.50 -10.69
C ASP A 55 -7.33 -1.86 -10.36
N ASN A 56 -6.47 -0.84 -10.25
CA ASN A 56 -5.07 -1.02 -9.86
C ASN A 56 -4.93 -1.54 -8.42
N PHE A 57 -5.72 -1.00 -7.49
CA PHE A 57 -5.76 -1.49 -6.11
C PHE A 57 -6.19 -2.96 -6.03
N GLU A 58 -7.25 -3.35 -6.73
CA GLU A 58 -7.74 -4.74 -6.76
C GLU A 58 -6.71 -5.69 -7.35
N LYS A 59 -5.97 -5.27 -8.38
CA LYS A 59 -4.85 -6.02 -8.94
C LYS A 59 -3.74 -6.26 -7.92
N LEU A 60 -3.37 -5.24 -7.15
CA LEU A 60 -2.37 -5.35 -6.08
C LEU A 60 -2.82 -6.29 -4.96
N LEU A 61 -4.10 -6.20 -4.58
CA LEU A 61 -4.70 -7.05 -3.56
C LEU A 61 -4.70 -8.52 -4.00
N LYS A 62 -5.17 -8.80 -5.22
CA LYS A 62 -5.20 -10.16 -5.81
C LYS A 62 -3.81 -10.78 -5.94
N ALA A 63 -2.80 -9.97 -6.21
CA ALA A 63 -1.42 -10.43 -6.30
C ALA A 63 -0.72 -10.63 -4.95
N GLY A 64 -1.37 -10.29 -3.83
CA GLY A 64 -0.73 -10.34 -2.51
C GLY A 64 0.44 -9.36 -2.35
N ALA A 65 0.46 -8.29 -3.15
CA ALA A 65 1.51 -7.27 -3.11
C ALA A 65 1.30 -6.27 -1.95
N ILE A 66 0.05 -6.12 -1.49
CA ILE A 66 -0.24 -5.27 -0.34
C ILE A 66 0.19 -5.97 0.94
N ASP A 67 1.13 -5.37 1.65
CA ASP A 67 1.56 -5.82 2.97
C ASP A 67 0.51 -5.47 4.01
N SER A 68 0.23 -4.18 4.20
CA SER A 68 -0.62 -3.69 5.28
C SER A 68 -1.04 -2.23 5.14
N ALA A 69 -1.99 -1.83 6.00
CA ALA A 69 -2.26 -0.44 6.35
C ALA A 69 -2.03 -0.16 7.84
N CYS A 70 -1.76 1.10 8.21
CA CYS A 70 -1.48 1.47 9.60
C CYS A 70 -2.69 1.29 10.52
N ILE A 71 -2.59 0.37 11.48
CA ILE A 71 -3.66 0.10 12.45
C ILE A 71 -3.96 1.29 13.35
N ASN A 72 -2.94 2.03 13.79
CA ASN A 72 -3.11 3.16 14.70
C ASN A 72 -3.87 4.30 14.01
N TYR A 73 -3.52 4.58 12.75
CA TYR A 73 -4.26 5.57 11.95
C TYR A 73 -5.70 5.12 11.71
N ALA A 74 -5.90 3.85 11.33
CA ALA A 74 -7.21 3.30 11.04
C ALA A 74 -8.16 3.38 12.25
N ARG A 75 -7.67 3.02 13.44
CA ARG A 75 -8.44 3.10 14.69
C ARG A 75 -8.75 4.54 15.07
N ASN A 76 -7.78 5.45 14.95
CA ASN A 76 -8.00 6.88 15.24
C ASN A 76 -9.06 7.51 14.34
N LYS A 77 -9.26 6.96 13.14
CA LYS A 77 -10.27 7.41 12.16
C LYS A 77 -11.57 6.60 12.18
N GLY A 78 -11.65 5.51 12.95
CA GLY A 78 -12.81 4.62 12.96
C GLY A 78 -13.03 3.86 11.64
N ILE A 79 -11.97 3.58 10.88
CA ILE A 79 -12.04 2.93 9.56
C ILE A 79 -11.42 1.52 9.51
N ASP A 80 -10.91 1.02 10.64
CA ASP A 80 -10.23 -0.28 10.74
C ASP A 80 -11.09 -1.46 10.28
N GLN A 81 -12.35 -1.52 10.69
CA GLN A 81 -13.28 -2.56 10.23
C GLN A 81 -13.56 -2.46 8.73
N GLN A 82 -13.68 -1.24 8.20
CA GLN A 82 -13.96 -1.02 6.77
C GLN A 82 -12.77 -1.45 5.91
N LEU A 83 -11.55 -1.10 6.32
CA LEU A 83 -10.31 -1.54 5.67
C LEU A 83 -10.16 -3.07 5.71
N THR A 84 -10.46 -3.70 6.84
CA THR A 84 -10.41 -5.16 6.96
C THR A 84 -11.44 -5.84 6.05
N LYS A 85 -12.65 -5.28 5.92
CA LYS A 85 -13.70 -5.79 5.02
C LYS A 85 -13.29 -5.78 3.54
N ILE A 86 -12.45 -4.83 3.12
CA ILE A 86 -11.90 -4.79 1.75
C ILE A 86 -10.59 -5.58 1.60
N GLY A 87 -10.26 -6.43 2.57
CA GLY A 87 -9.15 -7.39 2.49
C GLY A 87 -7.78 -6.85 2.93
N ILE A 88 -7.73 -5.66 3.54
CA ILE A 88 -6.46 -5.06 4.00
C ILE A 88 -6.09 -5.57 5.39
N LYS A 89 -4.86 -6.06 5.52
CA LYS A 89 -4.25 -6.39 6.82
C LYS A 89 -3.85 -5.11 7.54
N LEU A 90 -4.03 -5.07 8.86
CA LEU A 90 -3.69 -3.90 9.67
C LEU A 90 -2.50 -4.20 10.58
N HIS A 91 -1.45 -3.40 10.43
CA HIS A 91 -0.22 -3.48 11.24
C HIS A 91 0.29 -2.06 11.55
N PRO A 92 1.10 -1.84 12.60
CA PRO A 92 1.73 -0.54 12.80
C PRO A 92 2.68 -0.21 11.64
N ALA A 93 2.46 0.90 10.94
CA ALA A 93 3.26 1.23 9.75
C ALA A 93 4.75 1.43 10.06
N GLY A 94 5.08 2.03 11.21
CA GLY A 94 6.47 2.19 11.65
C GLY A 94 7.21 0.86 11.73
N ASP A 95 6.61 -0.13 12.39
CA ASP A 95 7.18 -1.47 12.53
C ASP A 95 7.36 -2.17 11.18
N ARG A 96 6.37 -2.02 10.27
CA ARG A 96 6.44 -2.62 8.94
C ARG A 96 7.51 -1.97 8.06
N VAL A 97 7.59 -0.64 8.05
CA VAL A 97 8.64 0.09 7.32
C VAL A 97 10.03 -0.28 7.85
N ALA A 98 10.20 -0.29 9.18
CA ALA A 98 11.46 -0.68 9.81
C ALA A 98 11.85 -2.13 9.48
N TYR A 99 10.89 -3.06 9.51
CA TYR A 99 11.09 -4.45 9.10
C TYR A 99 11.67 -4.53 7.68
N TYR A 100 11.08 -3.84 6.71
CA TYR A 100 11.53 -3.91 5.33
C TYR A 100 12.89 -3.24 5.12
N ILE A 101 13.15 -2.07 5.73
CA ILE A 101 14.46 -1.42 5.67
C ILE A 101 15.54 -2.35 6.22
N ASN A 102 15.31 -2.96 7.39
CA ASN A 102 16.26 -3.87 8.02
C ASN A 102 16.47 -5.18 7.25
N ASN A 103 15.60 -5.49 6.29
CA ASN A 103 15.73 -6.64 5.38
C ASN A 103 16.22 -6.24 3.96
N GLY A 104 16.79 -5.04 3.82
CA GLY A 104 17.45 -4.59 2.59
C GLY A 104 16.51 -4.05 1.52
N TYR A 105 15.27 -3.69 1.86
CA TYR A 105 14.35 -3.06 0.93
C TYR A 105 14.64 -1.57 0.84
N GLN A 106 14.55 -1.03 -0.38
CA GLN A 106 14.45 0.40 -0.60
C GLN A 106 13.00 0.84 -0.43
N VAL A 107 12.78 1.96 0.25
CA VAL A 107 11.43 2.52 0.46
C VAL A 107 11.24 3.70 -0.48
N LEU A 108 10.23 3.62 -1.34
CA LEU A 108 9.76 4.74 -2.15
C LEU A 108 8.49 5.31 -1.51
N VAL A 109 8.47 6.61 -1.24
CA VAL A 109 7.36 7.28 -0.53
C VAL A 109 6.56 8.12 -1.50
N PHE A 110 5.23 8.01 -1.45
CA PHE A 110 4.29 8.66 -2.36
C PHE A 110 3.20 9.43 -1.61
#